data_AF-A0ABD4Y2I1-F1
#
_entry.id   AF-A0ABD4Y2I1-F1
#
_cell.length_a   1.000
_cell.length_b   1.000
_cell.length_c   1.000
_cell.angle_alpha   90.00
_cell.angle_beta   90.00
_cell.angle_gamma   90.00
#
_symmetry.space_group_name_H-M   'P 1'
#
loop_
_entity.id
_entity.type
_entity.pdbx_description
1 polymer ?
#
loop_
_entity_poly.entity_id
_entity_poly.type
_entity_poly.pdbx_seq_one_letter_code
_entity_poly.pdbx_strand_id
1 'polypeptide(L)'
;MSVELWQQCVELLRDELPAQQFNTWIRPLQVEGDGDELRVYAPNRFVLDWVNEKYLSRLLELLSERSTGLAPALSLLIGSKRT
;
A
#
# COMPACT_ATOMS: atom_id res chain seq x y z
N MET A 1 -0.51 -2.17 14.28
CA MET A 1 0.54 -1.16 14.06
C MET A 1 0.85 -0.95 12.58
N SER A 2 1.49 -1.90 11.88
CA SER A 2 1.89 -1.71 10.46
C SER A 2 0.69 -1.56 9.51
N VAL A 3 -0.37 -2.35 9.70
CA VAL A 3 -1.61 -2.26 8.89
C VAL A 3 -2.35 -0.93 9.08
N GLU A 4 -2.33 -0.36 10.29
CA GLU A 4 -2.99 0.92 10.58
C GLU A 4 -2.27 2.09 9.89
N LEU A 5 -0.94 2.05 9.80
CA LEU A 5 -0.15 3.02 9.02
C LEU A 5 -0.53 2.96 7.54
N TRP A 6 -0.65 1.76 6.97
CA TRP A 6 -1.12 1.59 5.60
C TRP A 6 -2.50 2.17 5.38
N GLN A 7 -3.46 1.90 6.29
CA GLN A 7 -4.81 2.46 6.17
C GLN A 7 -4.78 4.00 6.14
N GLN A 8 -3.98 4.64 7.00
CA GLN A 8 -3.82 6.09 6.97
C GLN A 8 -3.22 6.59 5.65
N CYS A 9 -2.23 5.87 5.10
CA CYS A 9 -1.65 6.21 3.79
C CYS A 9 -2.68 6.09 2.67
N VAL A 10 -3.50 5.03 2.68
CA VAL A 10 -4.56 4.79 1.70
C VAL A 10 -5.66 5.85 1.80
N GLU A 11 -6.03 6.30 3.00
CA GLU A 11 -6.99 7.39 3.15
C GLU A 11 -6.46 8.71 2.58
N LEU A 12 -5.19 9.04 2.80
CA LEU A 12 -4.59 10.21 2.16
C LEU A 12 -4.58 10.09 0.63
N LEU A 13 -4.16 8.93 0.11
CA LEU A 13 -4.21 8.65 -1.33
C LEU A 13 -5.64 8.74 -1.89
N ARG A 14 -6.67 8.43 -1.10
CA ARG A 14 -8.08 8.57 -1.50
C ARG A 14 -8.48 10.02 -1.71
N ASP A 15 -7.96 10.93 -0.89
CA ASP A 15 -8.20 12.37 -1.01
C ASP A 15 -7.31 13.01 -2.10
N GLU A 16 -6.10 12.47 -2.33
CA GLU A 16 -5.19 12.96 -3.38
C GLU A 16 -5.55 12.47 -4.79
N LEU A 17 -6.11 11.25 -4.91
CA LEU A 17 -6.37 10.61 -6.19
C LEU A 17 -7.84 10.74 -6.62
N PRO A 18 -8.11 10.87 -7.93
CA PRO A 18 -9.47 10.74 -8.44
C PRO A 18 -10.08 9.38 -8.04
N ALA A 19 -11.36 9.39 -7.65
CA ALA A 19 -12.06 8.19 -7.20
C ALA A 19 -11.94 6.99 -8.17
N GLN A 20 -11.85 7.25 -9.47
CA GLN A 20 -11.64 6.22 -10.48
C GLN A 20 -10.27 5.52 -10.34
N GLN A 21 -9.19 6.28 -10.14
CA GLN A 21 -7.86 5.71 -9.96
C GLN A 21 -7.77 4.95 -8.64
N PHE A 22 -8.33 5.51 -7.56
CA PHE A 22 -8.38 4.84 -6.27
C PHE A 22 -9.11 3.49 -6.35
N ASN A 23 -10.31 3.46 -6.94
CA ASN A 23 -11.11 2.24 -7.05
C ASN A 23 -10.47 1.18 -7.96
N THR A 24 -9.66 1.61 -8.93
CA THR A 24 -9.01 0.71 -9.90
C THR A 24 -7.70 0.15 -9.37
N TRP A 25 -6.87 0.98 -8.73
CA TRP A 25 -5.48 0.64 -8.41
C TRP A 25 -5.25 0.38 -6.92
N ILE A 26 -5.93 1.09 -6.03
CA ILE A 26 -5.67 1.04 -4.58
C ILE A 26 -6.69 0.15 -3.86
N ARG A 27 -7.98 0.29 -4.18
CA ARG A 27 -9.07 -0.48 -3.56
C ARG A 27 -8.93 -2.01 -3.67
N PRO A 28 -8.44 -2.61 -4.76
CA PRO A 28 -8.31 -4.06 -4.83
C PRO A 28 -7.05 -4.59 -4.13
N LEU A 29 -6.17 -3.72 -3.62
CA LEU A 29 -4.98 -4.15 -2.89
C LEU A 29 -5.37 -4.67 -1.51
N GLN A 30 -4.78 -5.79 -1.12
CA GLN A 30 -4.90 -6.32 0.23
C GLN A 30 -3.60 -6.08 0.98
N VAL A 31 -3.67 -5.84 2.28
CA VAL A 31 -2.48 -5.60 3.10
C VAL A 31 -2.41 -6.59 4.25
N GLU A 32 -1.20 -7.03 4.55
CA GLU A 32 -0.87 -7.84 5.71
C GLU A 32 0.34 -7.23 6.42
N GLY A 33 0.22 -6.97 7.71
CA GLY A 33 1.36 -6.63 8.55
C GLY A 33 1.94 -7.90 9.13
N ASP A 34 3.22 -8.16 8.87
CA ASP A 34 3.98 -9.26 9.43
C ASP A 34 5.20 -8.70 10.18
N GLY A 35 5.04 -8.47 11.48
CA GLY A 35 6.05 -7.81 12.31
C GLY A 35 6.41 -6.42 11.80
N ASP A 36 7.63 -6.28 11.29
CA ASP A 36 8.21 -5.04 10.75
C ASP A 36 8.02 -4.89 9.24
N GLU A 37 7.30 -5.81 8.59
CA GLU A 37 7.03 -5.80 7.15
C GLU A 37 5.54 -5.56 6.85
N LEU A 38 5.28 -4.75 5.83
CA LEU A 38 3.98 -4.55 5.20
C LEU A 38 3.96 -5.27 3.85
N ARG A 39 3.19 -6.34 3.76
CA ARG A 39 2.96 -7.09 2.52
C ARG A 39 1.69 -6.60 1.87
N VAL A 40 1.80 -6.11 0.64
CA VAL A 40 0.69 -5.61 -0.16
C VAL A 40 0.47 -6.52 -1.34
N TYR A 41 -0.71 -7.11 -1.42
CA TYR A 41 -1.11 -8.07 -2.43
C TYR A 41 -1.96 -7.39 -3.48
N ALA A 42 -1.49 -7.42 -4.72
CA ALA A 42 -2.22 -6.96 -5.89
C ALA A 42 -2.93 -8.13 -6.59
N PRO A 43 -4.14 -7.92 -7.15
CA PRO A 43 -4.91 -8.98 -7.80
C PRO A 43 -4.24 -9.54 -9.06
N ASN A 44 -3.37 -8.75 -9.70
CA ASN A 44 -2.62 -9.16 -10.89
C ASN A 44 -1.36 -8.29 -11.04
N ARG A 45 -0.49 -8.70 -11.98
CA ARG A 45 0.77 -8.00 -12.27
C ARG A 45 0.58 -6.57 -12.75
N PHE A 46 -0.44 -6.27 -13.57
CA PHE A 46 -0.65 -4.93 -14.09
C PHE A 46 -0.96 -3.92 -12.97
N VAL A 47 -1.80 -4.31 -12.01
CA VAL A 47 -2.08 -3.48 -10.84
C VAL A 47 -0.82 -3.31 -9.99
N LEU A 48 -0.06 -4.39 -9.79
CA LEU A 48 1.20 -4.33 -9.03
C LEU A 48 2.20 -3.37 -9.69
N ASP A 49 2.49 -3.54 -10.97
CA ASP A 49 3.45 -2.71 -11.71
C ASP A 49 2.99 -1.24 -11.71
N TRP A 50 1.70 -0.97 -11.92
CA TRP A 50 1.17 0.39 -11.87
C TRP A 50 1.33 1.04 -10.49
N VAL A 51 0.98 0.31 -9.42
CA VAL A 51 1.12 0.80 -8.04
C VAL A 51 2.59 0.99 -7.68
N ASN A 52 3.45 0.07 -8.13
CA ASN A 52 4.88 0.13 -7.94
C ASN A 52 5.50 1.38 -8.62
N GLU A 53 5.11 1.67 -9.86
CA GLU A 53 5.65 2.81 -10.59
C GLU A 53 5.07 4.16 -10.14
N LYS A 54 3.77 4.21 -9.83
CA LYS A 54 3.07 5.48 -9.56
C LYS A 54 2.99 5.84 -8.09
N TYR A 55 2.82 4.85 -7.21
CA TYR A 55 2.46 5.08 -5.82
C TYR A 55 3.48 4.55 -4.82
N LEU A 56 4.43 3.67 -5.20
CA LEU A 56 5.43 3.14 -4.27
C LEU A 56 6.21 4.27 -3.60
N SER A 57 6.73 5.22 -4.37
CA SER A 57 7.51 6.34 -3.82
C SER A 57 6.69 7.16 -2.82
N ARG A 58 5.43 7.45 -3.16
CA ARG A 58 4.51 8.20 -2.28
C ARG A 58 4.15 7.40 -1.03
N LEU A 59 3.91 6.10 -1.15
CA LEU A 59 3.62 5.22 -0.03
C LEU A 59 4.82 5.12 0.93
N LEU A 60 6.03 4.97 0.42
CA LEU A 60 7.25 4.94 1.23
C LEU A 60 7.47 6.27 1.98
N GLU A 61 7.20 7.40 1.33
CA GLU A 61 7.26 8.72 1.95
C GLU A 61 6.23 8.82 3.08
N LEU A 62 4.96 8.53 2.82
CA LEU A 62 3.88 8.57 3.81
C LEU A 62 4.14 7.62 4.99
N LEU A 63 4.66 6.42 4.71
CA LEU A 63 5.05 5.46 5.75
C LEU A 63 6.19 5.99 6.61
N SER A 64 7.18 6.64 6.00
CA SER A 64 8.31 7.24 6.71
C SER A 64 7.88 8.42 7.57
N GLU A 65 7.05 9.32 7.03
CA GLU A 65 6.51 10.49 7.73
C GLU A 65 5.66 10.11 8.94
N ARG A 66 4.92 8.99 8.85
CA ARG A 66 4.02 8.53 9.91
C ARG A 66 4.63 7.51 10.85
N SER A 67 5.74 6.87 10.46
CA SER A 67 6.48 6.00 11.37
C SER A 67 7.17 6.85 12.45
N THR A 68 6.92 6.55 13.72
CA THR A 68 7.56 7.22 14.86
C THR A 68 8.97 6.67 15.14
N GLY A 69 9.59 6.00 14.15
CA GLY A 69 10.80 5.20 14.31
C GLY A 69 11.27 4.60 12.98
N LEU A 70 11.55 3.29 12.95
CA LEU A 70 11.84 2.58 11.70
C LEU A 70 10.55 2.42 10.88
N ALA A 71 10.59 2.87 9.63
CA ALA A 71 9.50 2.63 8.69
C ALA A 71 9.45 1.13 8.34
N PRO A 72 8.26 0.50 8.35
CA PRO A 72 8.14 -0.90 8.00
C PRO A 72 8.55 -1.14 6.55
N ALA A 73 9.22 -2.26 6.28
CA ALA A 73 9.59 -2.64 4.93
C ALA A 73 8.32 -2.91 4.10
N LEU A 74 8.22 -2.35 2.89
CA LEU A 74 7.05 -2.52 2.02
C LEU A 74 7.36 -3.53 0.92
N SER A 75 6.62 -4.63 0.90
CA SER A 75 6.76 -5.71 -0.07
C SER A 75 5.49 -5.85 -0.92
N LEU A 76 5.61 -5.61 -2.23
CA LEU A 76 4.51 -5.78 -3.19
C LEU A 76 4.53 -7.21 -3.75
N LEU A 77 3.40 -7.91 -3.64
CA LEU A 77 3.24 -9.31 -4.03
C LEU A 77 2.02 -9.46 -4.95
N ILE A 78 2.06 -10.44 -5.86
CA ILE A 78 0.91 -10.79 -6.70
C ILE A 78 0.12 -11.89 -6.01
N GLY A 79 -1.21 -11.74 -5.95
CA GLY A 79 -2.14 -12.73 -5.43
C GLY A 79 -3.12 -12.14 -4.44
N SER A 80 -3.65 -12.98 -3.57
CA SER A 80 -4.50 -12.60 -2.45
C SER A 80 -3.87 -13.09 -1.16
N LYS A 81 -4.10 -12.38 -0.05
CA LYS A 81 -3.75 -12.88 1.27
C LYS A 81 -4.38 -14.27 1.44
N ARG A 82 -3.55 -15.30 1.59
CA ARG A 82 -4.03 -16.67 1.78
C ARG A 82 -4.55 -16.75 3.21
N THR A 83 -5.88 -16.63 3.36
CA THR A 83 -6.57 -16.88 4.63
C THR A 83 -6.46 -18.34 5.04
#